data_AF-A0A5X7KB78-F1
#
_entry.id   AF-A0A5X7KB78-F1
#
_cell.length_a   1.000
_cell.length_b   1.000
_cell.length_c   1.000
_cell.angle_alpha   90.00
_cell.angle_beta   90.00
_cell.angle_gamma   90.00
#
_symmetry.space_group_name_H-M   'P 1'
#
loop_
_entity.id
_entity.type
_entity.pdbx_description
1 polymer ?
#
loop_
_entity_poly.entity_id
_entity_poly.type
_entity_poly.pdbx_seq_one_letter_code
_entity_poly.pdbx_strand_id
1 'polypeptide(L)'
;MKDINTLPEAVDKIESLIRQLHDVCVENGVPLVIAALVSRTERDINRFLSLYLDGPAGLTDSSLLAASEILRMRDVPPEFIAWLENVRKEMEEPCECPECCVERAKHPQLH
;
A
#
# COMPACT_ATOMS: atom_id res chain seq x y z
N MET A 1 10.95 15.80 11.84
CA MET A 1 10.74 15.47 10.41
C MET A 1 11.00 16.73 9.60
N LYS A 2 11.66 16.65 8.43
CA LYS A 2 11.92 17.83 7.58
C LYS A 2 10.66 18.21 6.78
N ASP A 3 10.47 19.50 6.52
CA ASP A 3 9.42 19.96 5.58
C ASP A 3 9.65 19.37 4.19
N ILE A 4 8.54 19.11 3.48
CA ILE A 4 8.57 18.70 2.08
C ILE A 4 7.96 19.84 1.29
N ASN A 5 8.80 20.52 0.51
CA ASN A 5 8.41 21.58 -0.39
C ASN A 5 8.90 21.22 -1.80
N THR A 6 8.13 20.41 -2.48
CA THR A 6 8.40 20.01 -3.87
C THR A 6 8.17 21.20 -4.80
N LEU A 7 9.05 21.39 -5.78
CA LEU A 7 8.88 22.44 -6.79
C LEU A 7 7.55 22.26 -7.55
N PRO A 8 6.82 23.34 -7.90
CA PRO A 8 5.56 23.23 -8.63
C PRO A 8 5.65 22.37 -9.90
N GLU A 9 6.70 22.53 -10.70
CA GLU A 9 6.93 21.73 -11.90
C GLU A 9 7.03 20.22 -11.62
N ALA A 10 7.61 19.85 -10.48
CA ALA A 10 7.70 18.45 -10.08
C ALA A 10 6.35 17.93 -9.56
N VAL A 11 5.55 18.77 -8.88
CA VAL A 11 4.18 18.44 -8.45
C VAL A 11 3.30 18.16 -9.67
N ASP A 12 3.32 19.04 -10.67
CA ASP A 12 2.55 18.90 -11.91
C ASP A 12 2.95 17.64 -12.68
N LYS A 13 4.25 17.36 -12.75
CA LYS A 13 4.77 16.15 -13.40
C LYS A 13 4.33 14.88 -12.66
N ILE A 14 4.38 14.87 -11.33
CA ILE A 14 3.92 13.74 -10.50
C ILE A 14 2.42 13.49 -10.75
N GLU A 15 1.60 14.54 -10.74
CA GLU A 15 0.17 14.43 -11.00
C GLU A 15 -0.11 13.84 -12.38
N SER A 16 0.57 14.36 -13.41
CA SER A 16 0.43 13.87 -14.79
C SER A 16 0.80 12.38 -14.91
N LEU A 17 1.89 11.94 -14.26
CA LEU A 17 2.31 10.54 -14.27
C LEU A 17 1.32 9.63 -13.54
N ILE A 18 0.79 10.08 -12.39
CA ILE A 18 -0.21 9.31 -11.64
C ILE A 18 -1.49 9.15 -12.46
N ARG A 19 -1.94 10.20 -13.17
CA ARG A 19 -3.11 10.12 -14.05
C ARG A 19 -2.89 9.15 -15.21
N GLN A 20 -1.75 9.27 -15.91
CA GLN A 20 -1.41 8.36 -17.01
C GLN A 20 -1.36 6.89 -16.55
N LEU A 21 -0.75 6.62 -15.39
CA LEU A 21 -0.71 5.27 -14.83
C LEU A 21 -2.10 4.77 -14.45
N HIS A 22 -2.93 5.63 -13.85
CA HIS A 22 -4.30 5.29 -13.52
C HIS A 22 -5.10 4.89 -14.76
N ASP A 23 -5.05 5.68 -15.83
CA ASP A 23 -5.77 5.40 -17.07
C ASP A 23 -5.35 4.04 -17.66
N VAL A 24 -4.03 3.78 -17.72
CA VAL A 24 -3.52 2.47 -18.18
C VAL A 24 -4.02 1.33 -17.30
N CYS A 25 -4.02 1.49 -15.97
CA CYS A 25 -4.51 0.46 -15.05
C CYS A 25 -6.02 0.20 -15.22
N VAL A 26 -6.83 1.26 -15.34
CA VAL A 26 -8.28 1.15 -15.55
C VAL A 26 -8.60 0.45 -16.87
N GLU A 27 -7.95 0.87 -17.97
CA GLU A 27 -8.16 0.29 -19.31
C GLU A 27 -7.84 -1.21 -19.36
N ASN A 28 -6.92 -1.68 -18.51
CA ASN A 28 -6.46 -3.07 -18.49
C ASN A 28 -7.02 -3.88 -17.30
N GLY A 29 -7.90 -3.30 -16.48
CA GLY A 29 -8.45 -4.00 -15.31
C GLY A 29 -7.39 -4.38 -14.27
N VAL A 30 -6.32 -3.59 -14.14
CA VAL A 30 -5.22 -3.84 -13.20
C VAL A 30 -5.44 -3.04 -11.92
N PRO A 31 -5.69 -3.66 -10.75
CA PRO A 31 -5.84 -2.94 -9.49
C PRO A 31 -4.64 -2.06 -9.17
N LEU A 32 -4.90 -0.82 -8.75
CA LEU A 32 -3.91 0.20 -8.47
C LEU A 32 -4.26 0.95 -7.19
N VAL A 33 -3.26 1.08 -6.31
CA VAL A 33 -3.27 2.02 -5.19
C VAL A 33 -1.97 2.82 -5.26
N ILE A 34 -2.08 4.12 -5.51
CA ILE A 34 -0.91 5.00 -5.60
C ILE A 34 -1.16 6.30 -4.85
N ALA A 35 -0.16 6.71 -4.07
CA ALA A 35 -0.14 8.00 -3.40
C ALA A 35 1.24 8.64 -3.48
N ALA A 36 1.27 9.97 -3.57
CA ALA A 36 2.50 10.75 -3.52
C ALA A 36 2.33 11.93 -2.56
N LEU A 37 3.17 11.98 -1.53
CA LEU A 37 3.26 13.13 -0.62
C LEU A 37 4.05 14.24 -1.33
N VAL A 38 3.36 15.29 -1.77
CA VAL A 38 3.95 16.35 -2.59
C VAL A 38 4.28 17.60 -1.78
N SER A 39 3.59 17.82 -0.65
CA SER A 39 3.97 18.85 0.31
C SER A 39 3.65 18.43 1.73
N ARG A 40 4.50 18.86 2.67
CA ARG A 40 4.27 18.74 4.11
C ARG A 40 4.83 19.97 4.81
N THR A 41 3.97 20.63 5.56
CA THR A 41 4.30 21.71 6.50
C THR A 41 3.88 21.30 7.92
N GLU A 42 4.13 22.15 8.91
CA GLU A 42 3.65 21.92 10.28
C GLU A 42 2.11 21.83 10.40
N ARG A 43 1.38 22.42 9.44
CA ARG A 43 -0.08 22.55 9.50
C ARG A 43 -0.83 21.77 8.44
N ASP A 44 -0.14 21.36 7.38
CA ASP A 44 -0.76 20.80 6.20
C ASP A 44 0.05 19.67 5.56
N ILE A 45 -0.67 18.67 5.06
CA ILE A 45 -0.15 17.50 4.36
C ILE A 45 -0.90 17.43 3.05
N ASN A 46 -0.21 17.73 1.95
CA ASN A 46 -0.77 17.62 0.62
C ASN A 46 -0.24 16.37 -0.08
N ARG A 47 -1.16 15.49 -0.47
CA ARG A 47 -0.87 14.23 -1.16
C ARG A 47 -1.79 14.06 -2.34
N PHE A 48 -1.23 13.55 -3.43
CA PHE A 48 -2.03 12.94 -4.48
C PHE A 48 -2.38 11.52 -4.08
N LEU A 49 -3.62 11.12 -4.38
CA LEU A 49 -4.13 9.78 -4.16
C LEU A 49 -4.94 9.38 -5.39
N SER A 50 -4.60 8.24 -5.97
CA SER A 50 -5.37 7.63 -7.06
C SER A 50 -5.55 6.14 -6.79
N LEU A 51 -6.76 5.65 -6.99
CA LEU A 51 -7.21 4.33 -6.58
C LEU A 51 -8.08 3.73 -7.68
N TYR A 52 -7.77 2.51 -8.07
CA TYR A 52 -8.63 1.66 -8.89
C TYR A 52 -8.61 0.26 -8.29
N LEU A 53 -9.74 -0.16 -7.73
CA LEU A 53 -9.95 -1.53 -7.30
C LEU A 53 -11.10 -2.03 -8.16
N ASP A 54 -10.87 -3.09 -8.94
CA ASP A 54 -11.95 -3.71 -9.69
C ASP A 54 -12.99 -4.30 -8.71
N GLY A 55 -14.27 -4.34 -9.11
CA GLY A 55 -15.29 -5.05 -8.35
C GLY A 55 -16.41 -5.59 -9.26
N PRO A 56 -17.04 -6.76 -8.95
CA PRO A 56 -17.11 -7.42 -7.65
C PRO A 56 -16.70 -8.92 -7.52
N ALA A 57 -16.39 -9.28 -6.26
CA ALA A 57 -16.56 -10.56 -5.54
C ALA A 57 -15.60 -11.75 -5.77
N GLY A 58 -14.49 -11.76 -5.03
CA GLY A 58 -13.90 -13.02 -4.55
C GLY A 58 -12.42 -12.95 -4.18
N LEU A 59 -11.64 -12.14 -4.90
CA LEU A 59 -10.18 -12.16 -4.83
C LEU A 59 -9.55 -10.76 -4.92
N THR A 60 -10.22 -9.73 -4.39
CA THR A 60 -9.54 -8.43 -4.22
C THR A 60 -8.39 -8.65 -3.26
N ASP A 61 -7.17 -8.33 -3.71
CA ASP A 61 -5.98 -8.44 -2.86
C ASP A 61 -6.21 -7.64 -1.57
N SER A 62 -6.17 -8.34 -0.43
CA SER A 62 -6.49 -7.75 0.87
C SER A 62 -5.51 -6.63 1.25
N SER A 63 -4.27 -6.70 0.75
CA SER A 63 -3.25 -5.68 1.00
C SER A 63 -3.55 -4.41 0.23
N LEU A 64 -3.97 -4.50 -1.04
CA LEU A 64 -4.42 -3.35 -1.83
C LEU A 64 -5.68 -2.72 -1.23
N LEU A 65 -6.64 -3.54 -0.80
CA LEU A 65 -7.83 -3.03 -0.11
C LEU A 65 -7.45 -2.28 1.18
N ALA A 66 -6.63 -2.88 2.04
CA ALA A 66 -6.16 -2.24 3.27
C ALA A 66 -5.39 -0.94 2.98
N ALA A 67 -4.49 -0.94 2.00
CA ALA A 67 -3.75 0.25 1.59
C ALA A 67 -4.68 1.38 1.12
N SER A 68 -5.74 1.06 0.37
CA SER A 68 -6.71 2.05 -0.11
C SER A 68 -7.44 2.75 1.04
N GLU A 69 -7.81 2.01 2.08
CA GLU A 69 -8.48 2.56 3.25
C GLU A 69 -7.53 3.40 4.10
N ILE A 70 -6.32 2.89 4.37
CA ILE A 70 -5.29 3.59 5.13
C ILE A 70 -4.92 4.93 4.47
N LEU A 71 -4.77 4.95 3.15
CA LEU A 71 -4.39 6.16 2.41
C LEU A 71 -5.52 7.19 2.30
N ARG A 72 -6.79 6.79 2.49
CA ARG A 72 -7.94 7.70 2.58
C ARG A 72 -8.03 8.40 3.94
N MET A 73 -7.53 7.78 5.01
CA MET A 73 -7.54 8.37 6.35
C MET A 73 -6.74 9.66 6.40
N ARG A 74 -7.25 10.70 7.07
CA ARG A 74 -6.53 11.97 7.27
C ARG A 74 -5.20 11.73 7.98
N ASP A 75 -5.25 10.92 9.01
CA ASP A 75 -4.13 10.48 9.82
C ASP A 75 -4.38 9.04 10.26
N VAL A 76 -3.31 8.27 10.35
CA VAL A 76 -3.34 6.88 10.82
C VAL A 76 -2.88 6.89 12.27
N PRO A 77 -3.69 6.37 13.21
CA PRO A 77 -3.30 6.38 14.61
C PRO A 77 -1.98 5.63 14.84
N PRO A 78 -1.04 6.17 15.65
CA PRO A 78 0.25 5.52 15.90
C PRO A 78 0.12 4.09 16.45
N GLU A 79 -0.90 3.83 17.27
CA GLU A 79 -1.22 2.50 17.80
C GLU A 79 -1.60 1.52 16.69
N PHE A 80 -2.26 1.98 15.63
CA PHE A 80 -2.63 1.15 14.49
C PHE A 80 -1.40 0.82 13.63
N ILE A 81 -0.49 1.78 13.46
CA ILE A 81 0.80 1.54 12.79
C ILE A 81 1.61 0.50 13.55
N ALA A 82 1.73 0.65 14.87
CA ALA A 82 2.45 -0.30 15.72
C ALA A 82 1.82 -1.71 15.67
N TRP A 83 0.48 -1.78 15.62
CA TRP A 83 -0.22 -3.06 15.45
C TRP A 83 0.11 -3.71 14.09
N LEU A 84 0.08 -2.96 12.98
CA LEU A 84 0.45 -3.47 11.67
C LEU A 84 1.91 -3.97 11.61
N GLU A 85 2.83 -3.28 12.30
CA GLU A 85 4.23 -3.72 12.40
C GLU A 85 4.37 -5.07 13.14
N ASN A 86 3.56 -5.29 14.18
CA ASN A 86 3.55 -6.57 14.89
C ASN A 86 2.97 -7.69 14.01
N VAL A 87 1.83 -7.45 13.35
CA VAL A 87 1.25 -8.41 12.40
C VAL A 87 2.25 -8.79 11.32
N ARG A 88 2.99 -7.82 10.75
CA ARG A 88 4.02 -8.11 9.75
C ARG A 88 5.12 -9.03 10.29
N LYS A 89 5.59 -8.80 11.52
CA LYS A 89 6.61 -9.66 12.16
C LYS A 89 6.09 -11.07 12.40
N GLU A 90 4.85 -11.22 12.86
CA GLU A 90 4.22 -12.53 13.05
C GLU A 90 4.09 -13.30 11.72
N MET A 91 3.88 -12.60 10.60
CA MET A 91 3.86 -13.22 9.27
C MET A 91 5.24 -13.62 8.74
N GLU A 92 6.33 -13.04 9.27
CA GLU A 92 7.70 -13.47 8.96
C GLU A 92 8.07 -14.77 9.69
N GLU A 93 7.37 -15.10 10.78
CA GLU A 93 7.58 -16.35 11.51
C GLU A 93 6.98 -17.54 10.74
N PRO A 94 7.75 -18.63 10.54
CA PRO A 94 7.24 -19.80 9.83
C PRO A 94 6.08 -20.45 10.60
N CYS A 95 4.89 -20.55 9.98
CA CYS A 95 3.72 -21.16 10.61
C CYS A 95 3.98 -22.57 11.18
N GLU A 96 4.06 -22.72 12.50
CA GLU A 96 4.44 -23.99 13.16
C GLU A 96 3.30 -25.02 13.24
N CYS A 97 2.19 -24.84 12.50
CA CYS A 97 1.11 -25.82 12.55
C CYS A 97 1.59 -27.19 12.00
N PRO A 98 1.03 -28.32 12.47
CA PRO A 98 1.46 -29.65 12.06
C PRO A 98 1.48 -29.83 10.53
N GLU A 99 0.54 -29.22 9.83
CA GLU A 99 0.42 -29.27 8.36
C GLU A 99 1.57 -28.53 7.67
N CYS A 100 1.87 -27.29 8.05
CA CYS A 100 2.97 -26.51 7.48
C CYS A 100 4.34 -27.08 7.85
N CYS A 101 4.49 -27.71 9.02
CA CYS A 101 5.71 -28.42 9.40
C CYS A 101 5.93 -29.68 8.55
N VAL A 102 4.88 -30.45 8.26
CA VAL A 102 4.93 -31.63 7.39
C VAL A 102 5.27 -31.23 5.95
N GLU A 103 4.70 -30.15 5.42
CA GLU A 103 5.03 -29.65 4.08
C GLU A 103 6.49 -29.17 3.97
N ARG A 104 6.99 -28.47 5.00
CA ARG A 104 8.42 -28.07 5.06
C ARG A 104 9.37 -29.25 5.12
N ALA A 105 9.01 -30.31 5.84
CA ALA A 105 9.79 -31.55 5.88
C ALA A 105 9.82 -32.30 4.54
N LYS A 106 8.78 -32.15 3.70
CA LYS A 106 8.74 -32.73 2.33
C LYS A 106 9.59 -31.96 1.33
N HIS A 107 9.80 -30.66 1.54
CA HIS A 107 10.53 -29.78 0.61
C HIS A 107 11.70 -29.04 1.29
N PRO A 108 12.74 -29.74 1.77
CA PRO A 108 13.84 -29.14 2.53
C PRO A 108 14.77 -28.22 1.72
N GLN A 109 14.55 -28.05 0.41
CA GLN A 109 15.42 -27.27 -0.49
C GLN A 109 14.82 -25.92 -0.93
N LEU A 110 13.67 -25.54 -0.39
CA LEU A 110 12.95 -24.30 -0.74
C LEU A 110 12.93 -23.25 0.39
N HIS A 111 13.72 -23.46 1.45
CA HIS A 111 13.86 -22.56 2.59
C HIS A 111 15.32 -22.23 2.88
#